data_AF-A0A7T8KHV5-F1
#
_entry.id   AF-A0A7T8KHV5-F1
#
_cell.length_a   1.000
_cell.length_b   1.000
_cell.length_c   1.000
_cell.angle_alpha   90.00
_cell.angle_beta   90.00
_cell.angle_gamma   90.00
#
_symmetry.space_group_name_H-M   'P 1'
#
loop_
_entity.id
_entity.type
_entity.pdbx_description
1 polymer ?
#
loop_
_entity_poly.entity_id
_entity_poly.type
_entity_poly.pdbx_seq_one_letter_code
_entity_poly.pdbx_strand_id
1 'polypeptide(L)' 'GMRVIGCGRRVTRIKELNEEHHLNIMGYKCDLSNMTEVIDMFKWIRSNAELGHIDLCVCNAGCSG' A
#
# COMPACT_ATOMS: atom_id res chain seq x y z
N GLY A 1 -7.81 4.68 14.97
CA GLY A 1 -6.63 3.92 14.52
C GLY A 1 -5.99 4.62 13.35
N MET A 2 -4.73 4.32 13.05
CA MET A 2 -4.03 4.86 11.86
C MET A 2 -4.67 4.32 10.58
N ARG A 3 -4.80 5.15 9.54
CA ARG A 3 -5.18 4.67 8.20
C ARG A 3 -3.98 3.97 7.58
N VAL A 4 -4.16 2.74 7.13
CA VAL A 4 -3.07 1.88 6.64
C VAL A 4 -3.25 1.63 5.16
N ILE A 5 -2.16 1.78 4.42
CA ILE A 5 -2.10 1.50 2.99
C ILE A 5 -1.18 0.30 2.79
N GLY A 6 -1.70 -0.76 2.20
CA GLY A 6 -0.93 -1.93 1.82
C GLY A 6 -0.53 -1.82 0.36
N CYS A 7 0.78 -1.83 0.07
CA CYS A 7 1.29 -1.71 -1.28
C CYS A 7 1.92 -3.02 -1.74
N GLY A 8 1.54 -3.52 -2.92
CA GLY A 8 2.18 -4.69 -3.48
C GLY A 8 1.59 -5.13 -4.81
N ARG A 9 2.28 -6.08 -5.47
CA ARG A 9 1.88 -6.64 -6.77
C ARG A 9 0.52 -7.34 -6.73
N ARG A 10 0.20 -7.99 -5.60
CA ARG A 10 -1.03 -8.77 -5.38
C ARG A 10 -1.97 -8.09 -4.40
N VAL A 11 -2.70 -7.07 -4.87
CA VAL A 11 -3.72 -6.39 -4.05
C VAL A 11 -4.82 -7.33 -3.55
N THR A 12 -5.12 -8.40 -4.28
CA THR A 12 -6.09 -9.41 -3.85
C THR A 12 -5.72 -10.02 -2.51
N ARG A 13 -4.43 -10.24 -2.23
CA ARG A 13 -3.99 -10.79 -0.94
C ARG A 13 -4.28 -9.83 0.22
N ILE A 14 -4.23 -8.51 -0.01
CA ILE A 14 -4.59 -7.52 1.01
C ILE A 14 -6.09 -7.57 1.29
N LYS A 15 -6.93 -7.76 0.26
CA LYS A 15 -8.38 -7.92 0.44
C LYS A 15 -8.71 -9.18 1.25
N GLU A 16 -8.08 -10.30 0.90
CA GLU A 16 -8.22 -11.56 1.64
C GLU A 16 -7.82 -11.38 3.11
N LEU A 17 -6.72 -10.68 3.41
CA LEU A 17 -6.30 -10.40 4.79
C LEU A 17 -7.27 -9.48 5.54
N ASN A 18 -7.88 -8.51 4.86
CA ASN A 18 -8.93 -7.68 5.45
C ASN A 18 -10.14 -8.51 5.85
N GLU A 19 -10.56 -9.45 4.99
CA GLU A 19 -11.68 -10.35 5.27
C GLU A 19 -11.34 -11.34 6.39
N GLU A 20 -10.16 -11.97 6.33
CA GLU A 20 -9.68 -12.99 7.27
C GLU A 20 -9.52 -12.45 8.70
N HIS A 21 -9.06 -11.21 8.83
CA HIS A 21 -8.69 -10.62 10.13
C HIS A 21 -9.51 -9.39 10.50
N HIS A 22 -10.59 -9.09 9.77
CA HIS A 22 -11.44 -7.91 9.97
C HIS A 22 -10.64 -6.59 10.01
N LEU A 23 -9.67 -6.47 9.11
CA LEU A 23 -8.83 -5.27 8.98
C LEU A 23 -9.44 -4.28 7.99
N ASN A 24 -8.98 -3.03 8.05
CA ASN A 24 -9.36 -1.98 7.11
C ASN A 24 -8.11 -1.37 6.43
N ILE A 25 -7.36 -2.20 5.71
CA ILE A 25 -6.18 -1.79 4.95
C ILE A 25 -6.61 -1.38 3.53
N MET A 26 -6.23 -0.17 3.12
CA MET A 26 -6.43 0.30 1.75
C MET A 26 -5.37 -0.31 0.84
N GLY A 27 -5.76 -1.24 -0.02
CA GLY A 27 -4.83 -1.90 -0.95
C GLY A 27 -4.52 -1.03 -2.17
N TYR A 28 -3.24 -0.84 -2.46
CA TYR A 28 -2.76 -0.15 -3.66
C TYR A 28 -1.83 -1.07 -4.46
N LYS A 29 -2.08 -1.21 -5.77
CA LYS A 29 -1.26 -2.06 -6.64
C LYS A 29 0.01 -1.31 -7.01
N CYS A 30 1.15 -1.85 -6.62
CA CYS A 30 2.46 -1.29 -6.94
C CYS A 30 3.50 -2.39 -7.02
N ASP A 31 4.23 -2.45 -8.12
CA ASP A 31 5.49 -3.18 -8.23
C ASP A 31 6.64 -2.30 -7.73
N LEU A 32 7.20 -2.66 -6.57
CA LEU A 32 8.29 -1.91 -5.95
C LEU A 32 9.64 -2.03 -6.68
N SER A 33 9.75 -2.93 -7.67
CA SER A 33 10.89 -2.94 -8.60
C SER A 33 10.75 -1.91 -9.73
N ASN A 34 9.55 -1.34 -9.91
CA ASN A 34 9.25 -0.32 -10.92
C ASN A 34 9.17 1.06 -10.28
N MET A 35 10.21 1.88 -10.48
CA MET A 35 10.29 3.23 -9.90
C MET A 35 9.15 4.16 -10.32
N THR A 36 8.61 4.01 -11.53
CA THR A 36 7.47 4.81 -11.99
C THR A 36 6.23 4.53 -11.13
N GLU A 37 5.95 3.25 -10.89
CA GLU A 37 4.82 2.85 -10.02
C GLU A 37 5.01 3.31 -8.58
N VAL A 38 6.24 3.28 -8.06
CA VAL A 38 6.55 3.80 -6.72
C VAL A 38 6.25 5.29 -6.64
N ILE A 39 6.69 6.08 -7.62
CA ILE A 39 6.45 7.53 -7.66
C ILE A 39 4.95 7.82 -7.77
N ASP A 40 4.24 7.09 -8.63
CA ASP A 40 2.80 7.30 -8.84
C ASP A 40 1.98 6.89 -7.61
N MET A 41 2.40 5.85 -6.88
CA MET A 41 1.86 5.50 -5.57
C MET A 41 1.97 6.67 -4.59
N PHE A 42 3.16 7.26 -4.42
CA PHE A 42 3.34 8.38 -3.49
C PHE A 42 2.55 9.63 -3.91
N LYS A 43 2.49 9.94 -5.21
CA LYS A 43 1.65 11.03 -5.73
C LYS A 43 0.17 10.80 -5.44
N TRP A 44 -0.30 9.57 -5.65
CA TRP A 44 -1.68 9.21 -5.36
C TRP A 44 -2.01 9.35 -3.87
N ILE A 45 -1.13 8.90 -2.97
CA ILE A 45 -1.31 9.06 -1.52
C ILE A 45 -1.46 10.54 -1.16
N ARG A 46 -0.57 11.39 -1.69
CA ARG A 46 -0.59 12.84 -1.42
C ARG A 46 -1.84 13.54 -1.96
N SER A 47 -2.34 13.11 -3.12
CA SER A 47 -3.54 13.69 -3.74
C SER A 47 -4.85 13.15 -3.18
N ASN A 48 -4.81 12.06 -2.41
CA ASN A 48 -6.00 11.48 -1.81
C ASN A 48 -6.48 12.34 -0.63
N ALA A 49 -7.69 12.88 -0.72
CA ALA A 49 -8.29 13.75 0.31
C ALA A 49 -8.47 13.05 1.67
N GLU A 50 -8.57 11.73 1.68
CA GLU A 50 -8.61 10.91 2.87
C GLU A 50 -7.22 10.49 3.35
N LEU A 51 -6.11 10.99 2.82
CA LEU A 51 -4.77 10.62 3.34
C LEU A 51 -3.92 11.87 3.47
N GLY A 52 -3.66 12.54 2.34
CA GLY A 52 -2.98 13.83 2.22
C GLY A 52 -1.49 13.84 2.57
N HIS A 53 -1.04 12.94 3.46
CA HIS A 53 0.34 12.84 3.95
C HIS A 53 0.66 11.42 4.42
N ILE A 54 1.93 11.20 4.76
CA ILE A 54 2.45 9.93 5.29
C ILE A 54 3.17 10.22 6.60
N ASP A 55 2.63 9.71 7.70
CA ASP A 55 3.27 9.80 9.03
C ASP A 55 4.37 8.74 9.21
N LEU A 56 4.14 7.54 8.65
CA LEU A 56 5.03 6.39 8.78
C LEU A 56 5.08 5.62 7.46
N CYS A 57 6.31 5.33 7.01
CA CYS A 57 6.57 4.47 5.86
C CYS A 57 7.35 3.22 6.31
N VAL A 58 6.81 2.03 6.04
CA VAL A 58 7.46 0.76 6.40
C VAL A 58 7.91 0.05 5.12
N CYS A 59 9.22 0.06 4.85
CA CYS A 59 9.83 -0.57 3.68
C CYS A 59 10.05 -2.08 3.90
N ASN A 60 8.96 -2.86 3.92
CA ASN A 60 8.99 -4.30 4.25
C ASN A 60 8.99 -5.23 3.02
N ALA A 61 9.24 -4.72 1.82
CA ALA A 61 9.24 -5.58 0.63
C ALA A 61 10.56 -6.35 0.51
N GLY A 62 10.44 -7.67 0.39
CA GLY A 62 11.56 -8.58 0.15
C GLY A 62 11.21 -9.59 -0.95
N CYS A 63 12.21 -10.01 -1.71
CA CYS A 63 12.13 -11.10 -2.68
C CYS A 63 13.16 -12.16 -2.29
N SER A 64 12.71 -13.41 -2.15
CA SER A 64 13.58 -14.59 -2.11
C SER A 64 13.47 -15.30 -3.45
N GLY A 65 14.60 -15.56 -4.09
CA GLY A 65 14.69 -16.36 -5.31
C GLY A 65 14.84 -17.84 -5.01
#